data_AF-A0A2C6DGL4-F1
#
_entry.id   AF-A0A2C6DGL4-F1
#
_cell.length_a   1.000
_cell.length_b   1.000
_cell.length_c   1.000
_cell.angle_alpha   90.00
_cell.angle_beta   90.00
_cell.angle_gamma   90.00
#
_symmetry.space_group_name_H-M   'P 1'
#
loop_
_entity.id
_entity.type
_entity.pdbx_description
1 polymer ?
#
loop_
_entity_poly.entity_id
_entity_poly.type
_entity_poly.pdbx_seq_one_letter_code
_entity_poly.pdbx_strand_id
1 'polypeptide(L)'
;MSDERHSPYLDRGEHLLNKMNAKVPWQELVDLLEPYYPADKKGFRNFRVENMLRVYCLSKWLKLCYDVSEQLESRTLFRDFAGLTGSPVPSDNIINHFNNILYKHQDILRVVDQKTSVWDDFKLPDYLTAYPEPEQIFAQPTEKYARHLLPLASIDLKAVNPNWSGNIHIVNPIDIDLVENTSTFHNYYLRHRWIAFHLTDDSRYELMGDWRYFFLENEPSAELTKDLELWPTHRQDLEDQYTQMHADYQACKRRYQKEGDIVLDRRNYFFEEYPEDYPLNDGILEQFAGEVASSCSNWFSFEPFPYQSDMRNVGTEAKPCMQETNIRPLAEDGSPFHFIAQTYAHPFMDIAERSVILFFEPKNRIALLTFECS
;
A
#
# COMPACT_ATOMS: atom_id res chain seq x y z
N MET A 1 -24.60 25.60 -24.14
CA MET A 1 -23.57 25.96 -23.16
C MET A 1 -23.83 25.08 -21.95
N SER A 2 -23.28 23.86 -21.99
CA SER A 2 -23.35 22.90 -20.90
C SER A 2 -22.21 23.23 -19.94
N ASP A 3 -22.61 23.60 -18.72
CA ASP A 3 -21.73 23.88 -17.59
C ASP A 3 -21.07 22.56 -17.17
N GLU A 4 -19.82 22.34 -17.61
CA GLU A 4 -18.96 21.28 -17.09
C GLU A 4 -18.67 21.61 -15.63
N ARG A 5 -19.44 20.98 -14.75
CA ARG A 5 -19.14 20.87 -13.32
C ARG A 5 -17.74 20.27 -13.20
N HIS A 6 -16.73 21.13 -13.06
CA HIS A 6 -15.41 20.73 -12.59
C HIS A 6 -15.62 20.18 -11.19
N SER A 7 -15.52 18.85 -11.07
CA SER A 7 -15.43 18.18 -9.79
C SER A 7 -14.18 18.73 -9.09
N PRO A 8 -14.24 19.18 -7.83
CA PRO A 8 -13.05 19.60 -7.06
C PRO A 8 -12.12 18.41 -6.69
N TYR A 9 -12.26 17.30 -7.42
CA TYR A 9 -11.53 16.05 -7.26
C TYR A 9 -10.73 15.85 -8.56
N LEU A 10 -9.42 16.03 -8.50
CA LEU A 10 -8.52 15.62 -9.58
C LEU A 10 -8.27 14.12 -9.46
N ASP A 11 -8.35 13.38 -10.58
CA ASP A 11 -7.92 11.98 -10.62
C ASP A 11 -6.40 11.93 -10.33
N ARG A 12 -6.01 11.22 -9.27
CA ARG A 12 -4.59 11.06 -8.87
C ARG A 12 -3.73 10.58 -10.02
N GLY A 13 -4.30 9.73 -10.88
CA GLY A 13 -3.65 9.23 -12.07
C GLY A 13 -3.28 10.33 -13.06
N GLU A 14 -4.16 11.31 -13.26
CA GLU A 14 -3.94 12.43 -14.16
C GLU A 14 -2.84 13.35 -13.65
N HIS A 15 -2.90 13.72 -12.37
CA HIS A 15 -1.86 14.56 -11.75
C HIS A 15 -0.49 13.88 -11.85
N LEU A 16 -0.44 12.57 -11.57
CA LEU A 16 0.78 11.78 -11.62
C LEU A 16 1.35 11.72 -13.05
N LEU A 17 0.53 11.37 -14.04
CA LEU A 17 0.96 11.31 -15.43
C LEU A 17 1.38 12.67 -15.97
N ASN A 18 0.74 13.77 -15.54
CA ASN A 18 1.16 15.12 -15.90
C ASN A 18 2.55 15.45 -15.32
N LYS A 19 2.81 15.10 -14.05
CA LYS A 19 4.12 15.28 -13.42
C LYS A 19 5.19 14.45 -14.13
N MET A 20 4.88 13.22 -14.53
CA MET A 20 5.80 12.37 -15.28
C MET A 20 6.03 12.88 -16.70
N ASN A 21 4.96 13.31 -17.38
CA ASN A 21 5.01 13.89 -18.72
C ASN A 21 5.96 15.09 -18.77
N ALA A 22 5.96 15.92 -17.72
CA ALA A 22 6.82 17.09 -17.63
C ALA A 22 8.32 16.76 -17.42
N LYS A 23 8.65 15.58 -16.89
CA LYS A 23 10.02 15.17 -16.57
C LYS A 23 10.72 14.44 -17.70
N VAL A 24 9.99 13.66 -18.49
CA VAL A 24 10.59 12.89 -19.58
C VAL A 24 10.98 13.82 -20.73
N PRO A 25 12.22 13.77 -21.24
CA PRO A 25 12.64 14.55 -22.40
C PRO A 25 12.12 13.90 -23.70
N TRP A 26 10.80 13.96 -23.93
CA TRP A 26 10.14 13.23 -25.03
C TRP A 26 10.75 13.48 -26.39
N GLN A 27 10.99 14.74 -26.75
CA GLN A 27 11.52 15.07 -28.07
C GLN A 27 12.92 14.48 -28.29
N GLU A 28 13.79 14.51 -27.28
CA GLU A 28 15.13 13.92 -27.36
C GLU A 28 15.06 12.40 -27.56
N LEU A 29 14.15 11.73 -26.87
CA LEU A 29 13.94 10.29 -27.01
C LEU A 29 13.30 9.91 -28.34
N VAL A 30 12.38 10.74 -28.86
CA VAL A 30 11.79 10.58 -30.18
C VAL A 30 12.87 10.70 -31.25
N ASP A 31 13.69 11.76 -31.20
CA ASP A 31 14.78 11.98 -32.17
C ASP A 31 15.80 10.82 -32.15
N LEU A 32 16.08 10.26 -30.97
CA LEU A 32 16.93 9.09 -30.80
C LEU A 32 16.33 7.82 -31.43
N LEU A 33 15.01 7.63 -31.34
CA LEU A 33 14.31 6.41 -31.78
C LEU A 33 13.86 6.45 -33.24
N GLU A 34 13.67 7.64 -33.81
CA GLU A 34 13.18 7.84 -35.18
C GLU A 34 13.95 7.01 -36.24
N PRO A 35 15.30 6.86 -36.19
CA PRO A 35 16.03 6.04 -37.16
C PRO A 35 15.69 4.54 -37.11
N TYR A 36 15.25 4.03 -35.96
CA TYR A 36 14.95 2.62 -35.70
C TYR A 36 13.47 2.31 -35.84
N TYR A 37 12.63 3.33 -35.64
CA TYR A 37 11.20 3.28 -35.89
C TYR A 37 10.79 4.35 -36.93
N PRO A 38 11.28 4.28 -38.18
CA PRO A 38 10.99 5.33 -39.16
C PRO A 38 9.50 5.35 -39.53
N ALA A 39 8.97 6.55 -39.76
CA ALA A 39 7.67 6.73 -40.39
C ALA A 39 7.70 6.17 -41.82
N ASP A 40 6.87 5.17 -42.11
CA ASP A 40 6.91 4.50 -43.39
C ASP A 40 6.12 5.27 -44.46
N LYS A 41 6.71 5.46 -45.65
CA LYS A 41 6.04 6.11 -46.81
C LYS A 41 4.95 5.23 -47.46
N LYS A 42 4.80 3.97 -47.01
CA LYS A 42 3.91 2.95 -47.62
C LYS A 42 2.99 2.24 -46.61
N GLY A 43 2.53 2.92 -45.57
CA GLY A 43 1.28 2.55 -44.90
C GLY A 43 1.32 1.40 -43.89
N PHE A 44 2.49 0.99 -43.41
CA PHE A 44 2.60 0.15 -42.20
C PHE A 44 3.31 0.90 -41.08
N ARG A 45 2.62 1.90 -40.52
CA ARG A 45 2.63 2.31 -39.10
C ARG A 45 1.59 3.41 -38.89
N ASN A 46 0.46 3.06 -38.26
CA ASN A 46 -0.60 4.01 -37.90
C ASN A 46 -0.26 4.88 -36.66
N PHE A 47 0.92 4.70 -36.06
CA PHE A 47 1.30 5.32 -34.79
C PHE A 47 2.67 5.98 -34.88
N ARG A 48 2.77 7.22 -34.37
CA ARG A 48 4.03 7.97 -34.27
C ARG A 48 4.96 7.31 -33.24
N VAL A 49 6.27 7.52 -33.38
CA VAL A 49 7.30 7.05 -32.42
C VAL A 49 6.94 7.46 -31.00
N GLU A 50 6.53 8.72 -30.82
CA GLU A 50 6.16 9.27 -29.52
C GLU A 50 4.99 8.50 -28.87
N ASN A 51 3.96 8.14 -29.65
CA ASN A 51 2.81 7.39 -29.14
C ASN A 51 3.27 6.02 -28.61
N MET A 52 4.08 5.31 -29.39
CA MET A 52 4.58 3.99 -28.98
C MET A 52 5.56 4.08 -27.80
N LEU A 53 6.38 5.13 -27.73
CA LEU A 53 7.27 5.39 -26.61
C LEU A 53 6.48 5.69 -25.33
N ARG A 54 5.40 6.47 -25.40
CA ARG A 54 4.52 6.75 -24.27
C ARG A 54 3.79 5.50 -23.80
N VAL A 55 3.31 4.66 -24.72
CA VAL A 55 2.74 3.33 -24.39
C VAL A 55 3.79 2.45 -23.70
N TYR A 56 5.01 2.39 -24.23
CA TYR A 56 6.11 1.66 -23.57
C TYR A 56 6.37 2.16 -22.15
N CYS A 57 6.43 3.48 -21.96
CA CYS A 57 6.60 4.10 -20.65
C CYS A 57 5.45 3.72 -19.71
N LEU A 58 4.18 3.86 -20.14
CA LEU A 58 3.01 3.43 -19.35
C LEU A 58 3.10 1.95 -18.96
N SER A 59 3.37 1.07 -19.91
CA SER A 59 3.52 -0.36 -19.64
C SER A 59 4.61 -0.63 -18.62
N LYS A 60 5.76 0.04 -18.75
CA LYS A 60 6.89 -0.14 -17.83
C LYS A 60 6.59 0.41 -16.43
N TRP A 61 6.06 1.63 -16.37
CA TRP A 61 5.79 2.35 -15.14
C TRP A 61 4.69 1.69 -14.31
N LEU A 62 3.66 1.15 -14.99
CA LEU A 62 2.51 0.49 -14.38
C LEU A 62 2.62 -1.04 -14.36
N LYS A 63 3.76 -1.58 -14.82
CA LYS A 63 4.04 -3.03 -14.92
C LYS A 63 2.95 -3.80 -15.68
N LEU A 64 2.42 -3.20 -16.76
CA LEU A 64 1.46 -3.87 -17.65
C LEU A 64 2.19 -4.95 -18.44
N CYS A 65 1.90 -6.21 -18.13
CA CYS A 65 2.57 -7.38 -18.72
C CYS A 65 1.76 -8.04 -19.85
N TYR A 66 0.43 -7.87 -19.87
CA TYR A 66 -0.48 -8.42 -20.87
C TYR A 66 -1.60 -7.41 -21.17
N ASP A 67 -2.23 -7.56 -22.34
CA ASP A 67 -3.42 -6.82 -22.76
C ASP A 67 -3.27 -5.28 -22.63
N VAL A 68 -2.10 -4.75 -23.00
CA VAL A 68 -1.82 -3.31 -22.94
C VAL A 68 -2.80 -2.54 -23.83
N SER A 69 -3.15 -3.12 -24.98
CA SER A 69 -4.21 -2.60 -25.86
C SER A 69 -5.54 -2.45 -25.11
N GLU A 70 -5.96 -3.47 -24.34
CA GLU A 70 -7.22 -3.42 -23.57
C GLU A 70 -7.17 -2.33 -22.47
N GLN A 71 -6.01 -2.15 -21.82
CA GLN A 71 -5.84 -1.08 -20.83
C GLN A 71 -5.96 0.31 -21.45
N LEU A 72 -5.47 0.50 -22.68
CA LEU A 72 -5.61 1.76 -23.42
C LEU A 72 -7.05 1.98 -23.94
N GLU A 73 -7.76 0.91 -24.30
CA GLU A 73 -9.16 0.98 -24.74
C GLU A 73 -10.11 1.33 -23.59
N SER A 74 -9.92 0.67 -22.45
CA SER A 74 -10.76 0.83 -21.26
C SER A 74 -10.54 2.15 -20.52
N ARG A 75 -9.37 2.81 -20.69
CA ARG A 75 -8.99 3.98 -19.89
C ARG A 75 -8.62 5.18 -20.77
N THR A 76 -9.52 6.16 -20.78
CA THR A 76 -9.32 7.42 -21.50
C THR A 76 -8.05 8.14 -21.07
N LEU A 77 -7.73 8.14 -19.76
CA LEU A 77 -6.51 8.76 -19.24
C LEU A 77 -5.21 8.20 -19.87
N PHE A 78 -5.10 6.87 -19.99
CA PHE A 78 -3.90 6.24 -20.57
C PHE A 78 -3.78 6.52 -22.06
N ARG A 79 -4.93 6.47 -22.76
CA ARG A 79 -5.03 6.82 -24.18
C ARG A 79 -4.64 8.28 -24.43
N ASP A 80 -5.09 9.19 -23.59
CA ASP A 80 -4.79 10.62 -23.71
C ASP A 80 -3.31 10.89 -23.40
N PHE A 81 -2.78 10.29 -22.34
CA PHE A 81 -1.34 10.38 -22.03
C PHE A 81 -0.47 9.87 -23.18
N ALA A 82 -0.90 8.80 -23.87
CA ALA A 82 -0.22 8.22 -25.01
C ALA A 82 -0.35 9.03 -26.31
N GLY A 83 -1.10 10.15 -26.30
CA GLY A 83 -1.37 10.95 -27.50
C GLY A 83 -2.25 10.22 -28.53
N LEU A 84 -3.13 9.34 -28.05
CA LEU A 84 -4.02 8.50 -28.86
C LEU A 84 -5.48 8.98 -28.82
N THR A 85 -5.75 10.18 -28.30
CA THR A 85 -7.09 10.78 -28.28
C THR A 85 -7.67 10.84 -29.70
N GLY A 86 -8.84 10.24 -29.89
CA GLY A 86 -9.51 10.17 -31.19
C GLY A 86 -8.82 9.30 -32.25
N SER A 87 -7.76 8.58 -31.90
CA SER A 87 -7.04 7.66 -32.78
C SER A 87 -7.35 6.20 -32.43
N PRO A 88 -7.15 5.24 -33.36
CA PRO A 88 -7.23 3.81 -33.02
C PRO A 88 -6.25 3.45 -31.91
N VAL A 89 -6.52 2.41 -31.12
CA VAL A 89 -5.55 1.88 -30.14
C VAL A 89 -4.60 0.91 -30.86
N PRO A 90 -3.27 0.94 -30.58
CA PRO A 90 -2.35 -0.06 -31.11
C PRO A 90 -2.64 -1.43 -30.52
N SER A 91 -2.80 -2.45 -31.38
CA SER A 91 -2.90 -3.83 -30.91
C SER A 91 -1.61 -4.28 -30.22
N ASP A 92 -1.69 -5.29 -29.35
CA ASP A 92 -0.51 -5.79 -28.62
C ASP A 92 0.60 -6.28 -29.56
N ASN A 93 0.27 -6.73 -30.77
CA ASN A 93 1.27 -7.06 -31.80
C ASN A 93 2.11 -5.84 -32.23
N ILE A 94 1.48 -4.67 -32.35
CA ILE A 94 2.16 -3.41 -32.69
C ILE A 94 3.00 -2.93 -31.51
N ILE A 95 2.47 -3.04 -30.29
CA ILE A 95 3.18 -2.70 -29.05
C ILE A 95 4.42 -3.59 -28.89
N ASN A 96 4.27 -4.91 -29.03
CA ASN A 96 5.36 -5.87 -28.96
C ASN A 96 6.41 -5.66 -30.05
N HIS A 97 6.00 -5.25 -31.27
CA HIS A 97 6.95 -4.90 -32.33
C HIS A 97 7.85 -3.72 -31.93
N PHE A 98 7.28 -2.67 -31.33
CA PHE A 98 8.06 -1.54 -30.81
C PHE A 98 8.99 -1.98 -29.68
N ASN A 99 8.49 -2.74 -28.71
CA ASN A 99 9.28 -3.26 -27.60
C ASN A 99 10.47 -4.11 -28.09
N ASN A 100 10.25 -4.97 -29.09
CA ASN A 100 11.30 -5.79 -29.70
C ASN A 100 12.40 -4.95 -30.36
N ILE A 101 12.07 -3.79 -30.94
CA ILE A 101 13.06 -2.86 -31.48
C ILE A 101 13.93 -2.32 -30.34
N LEU A 102 13.34 -1.88 -29.24
CA LEU A 102 14.10 -1.44 -28.06
C LEU A 102 14.98 -2.56 -27.51
N TYR A 103 14.44 -3.76 -27.31
CA TYR A 103 15.20 -4.90 -26.79
C TYR A 103 16.34 -5.36 -27.69
N LYS A 104 16.21 -5.18 -29.01
CA LYS A 104 17.29 -5.45 -29.98
C LYS A 104 18.44 -4.43 -29.87
N HIS A 105 18.14 -3.21 -29.44
CA HIS A 105 19.09 -2.09 -29.32
C HIS A 105 19.32 -1.74 -27.84
N GLN A 106 20.06 -2.60 -27.13
CA GLN A 106 20.29 -2.49 -25.68
C GLN A 106 20.95 -1.16 -25.26
N ASP A 107 21.78 -0.57 -26.11
CA ASP A 107 22.39 0.75 -25.91
C ASP A 107 21.34 1.87 -25.89
N ILE A 108 20.37 1.82 -26.81
CA ILE A 108 19.26 2.77 -26.87
C ILE A 108 18.29 2.54 -25.71
N LEU A 109 17.93 1.28 -25.46
CA LEU A 109 17.08 0.91 -24.35
C LEU A 109 17.63 1.44 -23.03
N ARG A 110 18.94 1.34 -22.80
CA ARG A 110 19.59 1.89 -21.60
C ARG A 110 19.40 3.41 -21.49
N VAL A 111 19.49 4.15 -22.60
CA VAL A 111 19.28 5.60 -22.61
C VAL A 111 17.81 5.96 -22.36
N VAL A 112 16.89 5.26 -23.04
CA VAL A 112 15.44 5.40 -22.84
C VAL A 112 15.11 5.14 -21.37
N ASP A 113 15.59 4.03 -20.81
CA ASP A 113 15.38 3.64 -19.42
C ASP A 113 15.90 4.70 -18.45
N GLN A 114 17.13 5.18 -18.66
CA GLN A 114 17.73 6.19 -17.80
C GLN A 114 16.92 7.51 -17.82
N LYS A 115 16.48 7.95 -19.00
CA LYS A 115 15.75 9.21 -19.17
C LYS A 115 14.26 9.12 -18.85
N THR A 116 13.71 7.91 -18.78
CA THR A 116 12.32 7.64 -18.38
C THR A 116 12.22 7.14 -16.94
N SER A 117 13.34 7.05 -16.21
CA SER A 117 13.40 6.81 -14.77
C SER A 117 12.99 8.06 -13.98
N VAL A 118 11.77 8.54 -14.23
CA VAL A 118 11.19 9.72 -13.58
C VAL A 118 10.59 9.40 -12.20
N TRP A 119 10.60 8.11 -11.84
CA TRP A 119 10.18 7.61 -10.54
C TRP A 119 11.23 7.81 -9.45
N ASP A 120 12.52 7.93 -9.80
CA ASP A 120 13.62 8.09 -8.82
C ASP A 120 13.51 9.38 -7.98
N ASP A 121 12.71 10.34 -8.45
CA ASP A 121 12.38 11.57 -7.73
C ASP A 121 11.19 11.43 -6.76
N PHE A 122 10.48 10.31 -6.77
CA PHE A 122 9.48 9.98 -5.75
C PHE A 122 10.20 9.38 -4.56
N LYS A 123 10.99 10.22 -3.90
CA LYS A 123 11.47 9.91 -2.56
C LYS A 123 10.26 9.83 -1.64
N LEU A 124 10.31 8.90 -0.69
CA LEU A 124 9.38 8.94 0.42
C LEU A 124 9.46 10.32 1.07
N PRO A 125 8.32 10.89 1.50
CA PRO A 125 8.30 12.10 2.30
C PRO A 125 9.22 11.95 3.51
N ASP A 126 9.82 13.06 3.96
CA ASP A 126 10.78 13.04 5.08
C ASP A 126 10.17 12.50 6.39
N TYR A 127 8.84 12.50 6.51
CA TYR A 127 8.12 11.95 7.66
C TYR A 127 7.98 10.42 7.62
N LEU A 128 8.34 9.75 6.52
CA LEU A 128 8.08 8.33 6.31
C LEU A 128 9.39 7.56 6.08
N THR A 129 9.52 6.43 6.78
CA THR A 129 10.61 5.45 6.58
C THR A 129 10.03 4.08 6.27
N ALA A 130 10.38 3.49 5.13
CA ALA A 130 10.05 2.10 4.79
C ALA A 130 11.00 1.10 5.44
N TYR A 131 10.48 -0.10 5.76
CA TYR A 131 11.27 -1.24 6.24
C TYR A 131 12.23 -0.89 7.40
N PRO A 132 11.76 -0.17 8.45
CA PRO A 132 12.63 0.18 9.57
C PRO A 132 13.21 -1.08 10.22
N GLU A 133 14.42 -0.97 10.78
CA GLU A 133 15.04 -2.14 11.42
C GLU A 133 14.32 -2.47 12.73
N PRO A 134 14.14 -3.76 13.08
CA PRO A 134 13.48 -4.16 14.32
C PRO A 134 14.06 -3.48 15.57
N GLU A 135 15.38 -3.27 15.62
CA GLU A 135 16.07 -2.63 16.74
C GLU A 135 15.76 -1.13 16.88
N GLN A 136 15.16 -0.53 15.87
CA GLN A 136 14.73 0.88 15.89
C GLN A 136 13.30 1.02 16.43
N ILE A 137 12.48 -0.02 16.33
CA ILE A 137 11.03 0.08 16.58
C ILE A 137 10.54 -0.81 17.72
N PHE A 138 11.28 -1.83 18.12
CA PHE A 138 10.86 -2.74 19.18
C PHE A 138 11.71 -2.54 20.44
N ALA A 139 11.06 -2.63 21.59
CA ALA A 139 11.72 -2.77 22.87
C ALA A 139 12.42 -4.15 22.96
N GLN A 140 13.26 -4.32 23.97
CA GLN A 140 13.92 -5.60 24.21
C GLN A 140 12.95 -6.62 24.84
N PRO A 141 13.06 -7.92 24.50
CA PRO A 141 13.99 -8.53 23.55
C PRO A 141 13.52 -8.36 22.09
N THR A 142 14.30 -7.66 21.26
CA THR A 142 13.92 -7.31 19.88
C THR A 142 13.67 -8.54 19.01
N GLU A 143 14.44 -9.61 19.19
CA GLU A 143 14.32 -10.86 18.44
C GLU A 143 12.95 -11.51 18.63
N LYS A 144 12.34 -11.34 19.80
CA LYS A 144 11.01 -11.88 20.09
C LYS A 144 9.94 -11.15 19.29
N TYR A 145 10.00 -9.82 19.24
CA TYR A 145 9.11 -9.03 18.39
C TYR A 145 9.33 -9.36 16.91
N ALA A 146 10.59 -9.34 16.46
CA ALA A 146 10.96 -9.59 15.08
C ALA A 146 10.54 -10.99 14.59
N ARG A 147 10.38 -11.96 15.49
CA ARG A 147 9.83 -13.28 15.14
C ARG A 147 8.38 -13.18 14.65
N HIS A 148 7.53 -12.42 15.32
CA HIS A 148 6.07 -12.38 15.10
C HIS A 148 5.58 -11.19 14.29
N LEU A 149 6.34 -10.10 14.25
CA LEU A 149 5.92 -8.83 13.70
C LEU A 149 6.89 -8.37 12.62
N LEU A 150 6.35 -8.07 11.44
CA LEU A 150 7.10 -7.58 10.29
C LEU A 150 6.98 -6.06 10.20
N PRO A 151 8.07 -5.29 10.39
CA PRO A 151 8.05 -3.84 10.25
C PRO A 151 7.73 -3.38 8.82
N LEU A 152 6.68 -2.59 8.62
CA LEU A 152 6.35 -2.08 7.28
C LEU A 152 6.87 -0.65 7.10
N ALA A 153 6.52 0.24 8.02
CA ALA A 153 6.85 1.65 7.93
C ALA A 153 6.94 2.34 9.30
N SER A 154 7.67 3.46 9.38
CA SER A 154 7.66 4.40 10.50
C SER A 154 7.24 5.78 10.04
N ILE A 155 6.41 6.45 10.82
CA ILE A 155 5.81 7.75 10.53
C ILE A 155 6.19 8.73 11.65
N ASP A 156 6.71 9.91 11.30
CA ASP A 156 6.88 11.01 12.24
C ASP A 156 5.51 11.54 12.66
N LEU A 157 5.17 11.40 13.95
CA LEU A 157 3.90 11.85 14.50
C LEU A 157 3.68 13.36 14.32
N LYS A 158 4.75 14.14 14.18
CA LYS A 158 4.68 15.59 13.92
C LYS A 158 4.02 15.91 12.59
N ALA A 159 4.11 15.00 11.60
CA ALA A 159 3.47 15.16 10.31
C ALA A 159 1.94 15.00 10.39
N VAL A 160 1.44 14.26 11.39
CA VAL A 160 0.00 14.13 11.66
C VAL A 160 -0.50 15.27 12.55
N ASN A 161 0.25 15.60 13.61
CA ASN A 161 -0.07 16.69 14.51
C ASN A 161 1.23 17.37 14.97
N PRO A 162 1.44 18.67 14.70
CA PRO A 162 2.68 19.37 15.05
C PRO A 162 3.05 19.38 16.54
N ASN A 163 2.09 19.08 17.42
CA ASN A 163 2.30 19.00 18.87
C ASN A 163 2.72 17.61 19.36
N TRP A 164 2.71 16.59 18.49
CA TRP A 164 3.19 15.25 18.81
C TRP A 164 4.66 15.10 18.45
N SER A 165 5.30 14.12 19.06
CA SER A 165 6.73 13.87 18.92
C SER A 165 7.05 12.39 18.93
N GLY A 166 8.10 12.04 18.18
CA GLY A 166 8.56 10.67 18.00
C GLY A 166 7.96 10.02 16.76
N ASN A 167 8.41 8.80 16.49
CA ASN A 167 7.90 7.99 15.40
C ASN A 167 6.84 7.01 15.93
N ILE A 168 5.92 6.62 15.06
CA ILE A 168 4.99 5.52 15.27
C ILE A 168 5.11 4.55 14.09
N HIS A 169 4.84 3.26 14.32
CA HIS A 169 5.22 2.20 13.38
C HIS A 169 4.03 1.37 12.92
N ILE A 170 4.02 1.07 11.62
CA ILE A 170 3.12 0.08 11.06
C ILE A 170 3.85 -1.27 11.07
N VAL A 171 3.23 -2.27 11.67
CA VAL A 171 3.76 -3.64 11.76
C VAL A 171 2.69 -4.63 11.30
N ASN A 172 3.10 -5.69 10.60
CA ASN A 172 2.23 -6.79 10.23
C ASN A 172 2.52 -8.03 11.09
N PRO A 173 1.57 -8.47 11.94
CA PRO A 173 1.63 -9.77 12.60
C PRO A 173 1.49 -10.92 11.60
N ILE A 174 2.31 -11.95 11.77
CA ILE A 174 2.35 -13.11 10.88
C ILE A 174 1.10 -13.98 11.04
N ASP A 175 0.74 -14.36 12.26
CA ASP A 175 -0.34 -15.30 12.59
C ASP A 175 -1.60 -14.63 13.15
N ILE A 176 -1.88 -13.40 12.71
CA ILE A 176 -3.06 -12.66 13.19
C ILE A 176 -4.38 -13.38 12.99
N ASP A 177 -4.47 -14.24 11.96
CA ASP A 177 -5.67 -15.02 11.66
C ASP A 177 -5.88 -16.19 12.64
N LEU A 178 -4.88 -16.53 13.48
CA LEU A 178 -4.97 -17.61 14.46
C LEU A 178 -5.22 -17.11 15.89
N VAL A 179 -5.23 -15.80 16.12
CA VAL A 179 -5.34 -15.24 17.47
C VAL A 179 -6.71 -15.45 18.09
N GLU A 180 -7.74 -15.80 17.30
CA GLU A 180 -9.03 -16.24 17.86
C GLU A 180 -8.86 -17.46 18.80
N ASN A 181 -7.89 -18.33 18.50
CA ASN A 181 -7.60 -19.53 19.29
C ASN A 181 -6.88 -19.22 20.61
N THR A 182 -6.38 -18.00 20.79
CA THR A 182 -5.63 -17.56 21.98
C THR A 182 -6.44 -16.61 22.88
N SER A 183 -7.77 -16.59 22.74
CA SER A 183 -8.68 -15.67 23.45
C SER A 183 -8.53 -15.66 24.98
N THR A 184 -8.08 -16.76 25.60
CA THR A 184 -7.78 -16.81 27.05
C THR A 184 -6.65 -15.85 27.47
N PHE A 185 -5.77 -15.47 26.54
CA PHE A 185 -4.64 -14.56 26.75
C PHE A 185 -4.92 -13.13 26.26
N HIS A 186 -6.13 -12.88 25.76
CA HIS A 186 -6.57 -11.55 25.33
C HIS A 186 -6.82 -10.65 26.54
N ASN A 187 -6.76 -9.34 26.30
CA ASN A 187 -7.09 -8.32 27.29
C ASN A 187 -7.79 -7.15 26.60
N TYR A 188 -7.86 -5.98 27.23
CA TYR A 188 -8.52 -4.83 26.60
C TYR A 188 -7.86 -4.43 25.26
N TYR A 189 -6.54 -4.54 25.16
CA TYR A 189 -5.70 -4.03 24.08
C TYR A 189 -5.22 -5.13 23.10
N LEU A 190 -5.30 -6.40 23.49
CA LEU A 190 -5.03 -7.56 22.65
C LEU A 190 -6.34 -8.31 22.44
N ARG A 191 -6.90 -8.25 21.23
CA ARG A 191 -8.15 -8.92 20.85
C ARG A 191 -8.02 -9.58 19.49
N HIS A 192 -9.08 -10.27 19.05
CA HIS A 192 -9.17 -10.75 17.68
C HIS A 192 -8.98 -9.59 16.68
N ARG A 193 -7.90 -9.65 15.89
CA ARG A 193 -7.49 -8.60 14.92
C ARG A 193 -7.21 -7.21 15.53
N TRP A 194 -6.93 -7.12 16.83
CA TRP A 194 -6.47 -5.90 17.48
C TRP A 194 -5.22 -6.17 18.30
N ILE A 195 -4.19 -5.34 18.09
CA ILE A 195 -2.95 -5.39 18.85
C ILE A 195 -2.55 -3.97 19.23
N ALA A 196 -2.21 -3.75 20.50
CA ALA A 196 -1.72 -2.47 20.96
C ALA A 196 -0.33 -2.57 21.57
N PHE A 197 0.40 -1.47 21.42
CA PHE A 197 1.73 -1.26 21.96
C PHE A 197 1.77 0.04 22.75
N HIS A 198 2.43 0.01 23.90
CA HIS A 198 2.91 1.24 24.51
C HIS A 198 4.08 1.76 23.67
N LEU A 199 4.01 3.03 23.29
CA LEU A 199 5.02 3.73 22.52
C LEU A 199 5.92 4.52 23.47
N THR A 200 7.11 3.98 23.71
CA THR A 200 8.12 4.58 24.59
C THR A 200 8.56 5.97 24.09
N ASP A 201 9.26 6.71 24.97
CA ASP A 201 9.80 8.03 24.65
C ASP A 201 10.83 7.99 23.51
N ASP A 202 11.56 6.87 23.36
CA ASP A 202 12.50 6.64 22.27
C ASP A 202 11.85 6.01 21.03
N SER A 203 10.51 6.04 20.96
CA SER A 203 9.71 5.54 19.83
C SER A 203 9.90 4.04 19.58
N ARG A 204 9.75 3.22 20.62
CA ARG A 204 9.73 1.77 20.52
C ARG A 204 8.43 1.21 21.03
N TYR A 205 8.06 0.06 20.51
CA TYR A 205 6.87 -0.70 20.88
C TYR A 205 7.16 -1.69 22.00
N GLU A 206 6.35 -1.59 23.04
CA GLU A 206 6.21 -2.58 24.11
C GLU A 206 4.81 -3.20 24.02
N LEU A 207 4.72 -4.52 23.86
CA LEU A 207 3.43 -5.21 23.74
C LEU A 207 2.58 -5.00 24.99
N MET A 208 1.32 -4.57 24.82
CA MET A 208 0.39 -4.34 25.94
C MET A 208 -0.37 -5.60 26.33
N GLY A 209 0.34 -6.71 26.58
CA GLY A 209 -0.28 -7.93 27.06
C GLY A 209 0.64 -9.15 27.03
N ASP A 210 0.03 -10.32 26.98
CA ASP A 210 0.75 -11.59 27.07
C ASP A 210 1.23 -12.04 25.69
N TRP A 211 2.48 -12.51 25.61
CA TRP A 211 3.06 -13.05 24.38
C TRP A 211 2.32 -14.28 23.85
N ARG A 212 1.62 -15.01 24.72
CA ARG A 212 0.74 -16.12 24.37
C ARG A 212 -0.47 -15.71 23.53
N TYR A 213 -0.65 -14.40 23.29
CA TYR A 213 -1.46 -13.88 22.20
C TYR A 213 -1.08 -14.50 20.85
N PHE A 214 0.21 -14.66 20.57
CA PHE A 214 0.70 -15.32 19.37
C PHE A 214 0.67 -16.84 19.56
N PHE A 215 0.20 -17.57 18.55
CA PHE A 215 -0.04 -19.00 18.68
C PHE A 215 1.26 -19.78 18.99
N LEU A 216 2.37 -19.43 18.32
CA LEU A 216 3.67 -20.09 18.50
C LEU A 216 4.34 -19.89 19.87
N GLU A 217 3.84 -18.95 20.68
CA GLU A 217 4.33 -18.69 22.03
C GLU A 217 3.65 -19.58 23.08
N ASN A 218 2.78 -20.48 22.64
CA ASN A 218 2.08 -21.41 23.49
C ASN A 218 2.66 -22.82 23.42
N GLU A 219 2.46 -23.56 24.51
CA GLU A 219 2.61 -25.01 24.56
C GLU A 219 1.25 -25.69 24.36
N PRO A 220 1.21 -26.95 23.88
CA PRO A 220 -0.04 -27.65 23.61
C PRO A 220 -0.92 -27.73 24.86
N SER A 221 -2.15 -27.25 24.75
CA SER A 221 -3.13 -27.32 25.84
C SER A 221 -4.56 -27.50 25.31
N ALA A 222 -5.41 -28.08 26.14
CA ALA A 222 -6.83 -28.26 25.83
C ALA A 222 -7.60 -26.92 25.72
N GLU A 223 -6.99 -25.82 26.17
CA GLU A 223 -7.55 -24.46 26.03
C GLU A 223 -7.35 -23.92 24.60
N LEU A 224 -6.32 -24.37 23.88
CA LEU A 224 -5.93 -23.84 22.56
C LEU A 224 -6.41 -24.72 21.40
N THR A 225 -6.51 -26.03 21.60
CA THR A 225 -7.02 -26.96 20.58
C THR A 225 -7.71 -28.15 21.22
N LYS A 226 -8.75 -28.64 20.54
CA LYS A 226 -9.43 -29.90 20.91
C LYS A 226 -8.66 -31.13 20.40
N ASP A 227 -7.83 -30.97 19.37
CA ASP A 227 -7.00 -32.02 18.79
C ASP A 227 -5.53 -31.83 19.18
N LEU A 228 -5.20 -32.20 20.42
CA LEU A 228 -3.83 -32.16 20.95
C LEU A 228 -2.86 -33.02 20.14
N GLU A 229 -3.34 -34.10 19.51
CA GLU A 229 -2.53 -34.97 18.66
C GLU A 229 -2.08 -34.28 17.35
N LEU A 230 -2.86 -33.32 16.84
CA LEU A 230 -2.52 -32.56 15.63
C LEU A 230 -1.64 -31.34 15.94
N TRP A 231 -1.43 -30.99 17.20
CA TRP A 231 -0.65 -29.83 17.60
C TRP A 231 0.76 -29.79 16.98
N PRO A 232 1.57 -30.87 17.01
CA PRO A 232 2.91 -30.83 16.42
C PRO A 232 2.88 -30.49 14.93
N THR A 233 1.90 -31.02 14.20
CA THR A 233 1.73 -30.75 12.77
C THR A 233 1.31 -29.30 12.53
N HIS A 234 0.27 -28.81 13.23
CA HIS A 234 -0.17 -27.42 13.08
C HIS A 234 0.92 -26.41 13.47
N ARG A 235 1.70 -26.71 14.52
CA ARG A 235 2.84 -25.89 14.92
C ARG A 235 3.91 -25.87 13.84
N GLN A 236 4.26 -27.04 13.28
CA GLN A 236 5.26 -27.12 12.21
C GLN A 236 4.81 -26.37 10.96
N ASP A 237 3.55 -26.55 10.53
CA ASP A 237 2.98 -25.85 9.38
C ASP A 237 3.05 -24.33 9.58
N LEU A 238 2.78 -23.85 10.80
CA LEU A 238 2.88 -22.43 11.13
C LEU A 238 4.34 -21.95 11.19
N GLU A 239 5.28 -22.73 11.72
CA GLU A 239 6.71 -22.40 11.69
C GLU A 239 7.26 -22.32 10.26
N ASP A 240 6.79 -23.19 9.37
CA ASP A 240 7.11 -23.15 7.93
C ASP A 240 6.53 -21.90 7.27
N GLN A 241 5.28 -21.53 7.60
CA GLN A 241 4.66 -20.27 7.15
C GLN A 241 5.42 -19.03 7.64
N TYR A 242 5.84 -18.99 8.91
CA TYR A 242 6.68 -17.93 9.45
C TYR A 242 7.99 -17.80 8.66
N THR A 243 8.65 -18.94 8.41
CA THR A 243 9.90 -18.98 7.64
C THR A 243 9.71 -18.42 6.24
N GLN A 244 8.63 -18.82 5.56
CA GLN A 244 8.30 -18.35 4.22
C GLN A 244 7.98 -16.84 4.21
N MET A 245 7.11 -16.36 5.10
CA MET A 245 6.76 -14.94 5.18
C MET A 245 7.96 -14.05 5.50
N HIS A 246 8.86 -14.49 6.39
CA HIS A 246 10.13 -13.79 6.62
C HIS A 246 10.99 -13.74 5.36
N ALA A 247 11.10 -14.83 4.61
CA ALA A 247 11.88 -14.85 3.37
C ALA A 247 11.31 -13.89 2.31
N ASP A 248 9.99 -13.85 2.14
CA ASP A 248 9.30 -12.99 1.18
C ASP A 248 9.39 -11.52 1.55
N TYR A 249 9.19 -11.21 2.84
CA TYR A 249 9.41 -9.87 3.38
C TYR A 249 10.84 -9.39 3.12
N GLN A 250 11.84 -10.23 3.38
CA GLN A 250 13.26 -9.88 3.13
C GLN A 250 13.56 -9.75 1.63
N ALA A 251 12.91 -10.52 0.76
CA ALA A 251 13.04 -10.37 -0.68
C ALA A 251 12.46 -9.03 -1.16
N CYS A 252 11.29 -8.64 -0.66
CA CYS A 252 10.68 -7.35 -0.96
C CYS A 252 11.52 -6.19 -0.43
N LYS A 253 12.03 -6.27 0.81
CA LYS A 253 12.96 -5.29 1.40
C LYS A 253 14.21 -5.10 0.53
N ARG A 254 14.86 -6.19 0.09
CA ARG A 254 16.03 -6.11 -0.81
C ARG A 254 15.70 -5.49 -2.16
N ARG A 255 14.54 -5.80 -2.73
CA ARG A 255 14.06 -5.19 -3.98
C ARG A 255 13.86 -3.69 -3.79
N TYR A 256 13.17 -3.27 -2.74
CA TYR A 256 13.00 -1.86 -2.38
C TYR A 256 14.35 -1.14 -2.22
N GLN A 257 15.30 -1.72 -1.48
CA GLN A 257 16.63 -1.12 -1.30
C GLN A 257 17.41 -0.96 -2.61
N LYS A 258 17.20 -1.85 -3.58
CA LYS A 258 17.88 -1.82 -4.89
C LYS A 258 17.20 -0.87 -5.88
N GLU A 259 15.86 -0.82 -5.86
CA GLU A 259 15.04 -0.21 -6.93
C GLU A 259 14.29 1.05 -6.46
N GLY A 260 14.27 1.34 -5.16
CA GLY A 260 13.52 2.46 -4.57
C GLY A 260 11.99 2.28 -4.60
N ASP A 261 11.51 1.08 -4.97
CA ASP A 261 10.10 0.81 -5.24
C ASP A 261 9.54 -0.25 -4.30
N ILE A 262 8.52 0.11 -3.51
CA ILE A 262 7.62 -0.87 -2.93
C ILE A 262 6.61 -1.15 -4.02
N VAL A 263 6.49 -2.43 -4.41
CA VAL A 263 5.51 -2.82 -5.41
C VAL A 263 4.13 -2.77 -4.76
N LEU A 264 3.65 -1.57 -4.46
CA LEU A 264 2.22 -1.36 -4.54
C LEU A 264 1.83 -1.76 -5.95
N ASP A 265 0.70 -2.41 -6.04
CA ASP A 265 0.00 -2.50 -7.30
C ASP A 265 -0.24 -1.08 -7.82
N ARG A 266 0.71 -0.56 -8.62
CA ARG A 266 0.70 0.79 -9.18
C ARG A 266 -0.52 1.02 -10.07
N ARG A 267 -1.30 -0.04 -10.36
CA ARG A 267 -2.62 0.05 -10.99
C ARG A 267 -3.60 0.80 -10.07
N ASN A 268 -3.59 0.57 -8.75
CA ASN A 268 -4.50 1.19 -7.77
C ASN A 268 -4.39 2.71 -7.67
N TYR A 269 -3.22 3.26 -8.01
CA TYR A 269 -2.99 4.70 -8.02
C TYR A 269 -3.84 5.47 -9.05
N PHE A 270 -4.41 4.77 -10.04
CA PHE A 270 -5.13 5.33 -11.18
C PHE A 270 -6.64 5.10 -11.13
N PHE A 271 -7.18 4.58 -10.03
CA PHE A 271 -8.56 4.09 -10.00
C PHE A 271 -9.50 4.79 -9.00
N GLU A 272 -9.02 5.74 -8.19
CA GLU A 272 -9.82 6.35 -7.15
C GLU A 272 -9.79 7.90 -7.22
N GLU A 273 -10.98 8.52 -7.19
CA GLU A 273 -11.17 9.97 -7.16
C GLU A 273 -10.98 10.51 -5.73
N TYR A 274 -10.13 11.53 -5.55
CA TYR A 274 -9.85 12.16 -4.25
C TYR A 274 -9.86 13.69 -4.30
N PRO A 275 -10.12 14.37 -3.17
CA PRO A 275 -10.06 15.83 -3.09
C PRO A 275 -8.70 16.39 -3.55
N GLU A 276 -8.67 17.60 -4.12
CA GLU A 276 -7.45 18.30 -4.59
C GLU A 276 -6.32 18.39 -3.54
N ASP A 277 -6.65 18.39 -2.25
CA ASP A 277 -5.71 18.50 -1.12
C ASP A 277 -5.29 17.16 -0.52
N TYR A 278 -5.73 16.03 -1.09
CA TYR A 278 -5.36 14.72 -0.61
C TYR A 278 -3.88 14.42 -0.96
N PRO A 279 -3.01 14.14 0.02
CA PRO A 279 -1.60 13.91 -0.26
C PRO A 279 -1.44 12.73 -1.22
N LEU A 280 -0.63 12.92 -2.27
CA LEU A 280 -0.17 11.83 -3.13
C LEU A 280 0.44 10.75 -2.23
N ASN A 281 -0.20 9.58 -2.15
CA ASN A 281 0.29 8.41 -1.46
C ASN A 281 1.74 8.10 -1.89
N ASP A 282 2.63 8.01 -0.91
CA ASP A 282 4.07 7.85 -1.09
C ASP A 282 4.51 6.45 -1.57
N GLY A 283 3.57 5.66 -2.07
CA GLY A 283 3.84 4.30 -2.49
C GLY A 283 3.78 3.30 -1.33
N ILE A 284 3.39 3.76 -0.13
CA ILE A 284 3.38 2.99 1.10
C ILE A 284 2.05 3.16 1.82
N LEU A 285 1.61 4.39 2.05
CA LEU A 285 0.40 4.65 2.84
C LEU A 285 -0.83 4.82 1.95
N GLU A 286 -1.70 3.81 1.88
CA GLU A 286 -3.02 3.90 1.23
C GLU A 286 -3.76 5.19 1.61
N GLN A 287 -3.77 5.48 2.92
CA GLN A 287 -4.33 6.69 3.48
C GLN A 287 -3.41 7.19 4.61
N PHE A 288 -3.25 8.52 4.69
CA PHE A 288 -2.47 9.19 5.72
C PHE A 288 -3.27 10.34 6.35
N ALA A 289 -3.38 10.33 7.68
CA ALA A 289 -4.13 11.27 8.50
C ALA A 289 -5.62 11.41 8.10
N GLY A 290 -6.33 12.32 8.79
CA GLY A 290 -7.75 12.57 8.57
C GLY A 290 -8.67 11.54 9.24
N GLU A 291 -9.83 11.30 8.63
CA GLU A 291 -10.80 10.31 9.10
C GLU A 291 -10.58 8.98 8.41
N VAL A 292 -10.57 7.87 9.17
CA VAL A 292 -10.52 6.52 8.61
C VAL A 292 -11.67 6.30 7.61
N ALA A 293 -11.37 5.68 6.46
CA ALA A 293 -12.40 5.33 5.49
C ALA A 293 -13.47 4.41 6.14
N SER A 294 -14.73 4.86 6.12
CA SER A 294 -15.81 4.23 6.89
C SER A 294 -16.81 3.41 6.06
N SER A 295 -16.60 3.24 4.75
CA SER A 295 -17.60 2.59 3.88
C SER A 295 -17.63 1.07 4.08
N CYS A 296 -18.31 0.64 5.14
CA CYS A 296 -18.67 -0.76 5.41
C CYS A 296 -17.50 -1.74 5.50
N SER A 297 -16.36 -1.27 5.98
CA SER A 297 -15.19 -2.09 6.26
C SER A 297 -15.42 -3.04 7.44
N ASN A 298 -14.85 -4.25 7.35
CA ASN A 298 -15.08 -5.31 8.31
C ASN A 298 -14.33 -5.10 9.64
N TRP A 299 -13.32 -4.24 9.66
CA TRP A 299 -12.46 -4.01 10.83
C TRP A 299 -13.20 -3.50 12.09
N PHE A 300 -14.34 -2.81 11.91
CA PHE A 300 -15.17 -2.33 13.03
C PHE A 300 -16.50 -3.08 13.21
N SER A 301 -16.86 -3.98 12.27
CA SER A 301 -18.22 -4.53 12.18
C SER A 301 -18.41 -5.92 12.81
N PHE A 302 -17.35 -6.74 12.93
CA PHE A 302 -17.47 -8.13 13.39
C PHE A 302 -17.31 -8.30 14.92
N GLU A 303 -16.28 -7.70 15.51
CA GLU A 303 -16.07 -7.64 16.96
C GLU A 303 -15.58 -6.24 17.33
N PRO A 304 -16.48 -5.32 17.71
CA PRO A 304 -16.09 -3.93 17.84
C PRO A 304 -15.20 -3.75 19.06
N PHE A 305 -13.98 -3.28 18.81
CA PHE A 305 -13.22 -2.56 19.82
C PHE A 305 -14.05 -1.35 20.26
N PRO A 306 -14.09 -0.99 21.56
CA PRO A 306 -14.87 0.16 22.00
C PRO A 306 -14.55 1.41 21.17
N TYR A 307 -15.56 2.07 20.62
CA TYR A 307 -15.37 3.22 19.74
C TYR A 307 -16.44 4.30 19.97
N GLN A 308 -16.16 5.50 19.45
CA GLN A 308 -17.11 6.58 19.26
C GLN A 308 -17.19 6.94 17.77
N SER A 309 -18.34 7.42 17.33
CA SER A 309 -18.60 7.83 15.94
C SER A 309 -19.50 9.05 15.91
N ASP A 310 -19.44 9.80 14.82
CA ASP A 310 -20.39 10.85 14.48
C ASP A 310 -21.42 10.31 13.50
N MET A 311 -22.68 10.74 13.62
CA MET A 311 -23.75 10.33 12.71
C MET A 311 -23.81 11.25 11.47
N ARG A 312 -23.60 10.69 10.28
CA ARG A 312 -23.91 11.34 9.01
C ARG A 312 -25.41 11.38 8.80
N ASN A 313 -25.92 12.53 8.34
CA ASN A 313 -27.29 12.65 7.85
C ASN A 313 -27.38 12.14 6.41
N VAL A 314 -27.21 10.83 6.23
CA VAL A 314 -27.52 10.12 4.99
C VAL A 314 -28.96 9.63 5.09
N GLY A 315 -29.76 9.85 4.03
CA GLY A 315 -31.19 9.52 4.04
C GLY A 315 -31.48 8.07 4.49
N THR A 316 -32.73 7.80 4.86
CA THR A 316 -33.16 6.55 5.53
C THR A 316 -32.92 5.24 4.75
N GLU A 317 -32.46 5.31 3.50
CA GLU A 317 -32.14 4.16 2.64
C GLU A 317 -30.65 3.75 2.69
N ALA A 318 -29.78 4.55 3.31
CA ALA A 318 -28.36 4.23 3.42
C ALA A 318 -28.13 3.07 4.42
N LYS A 319 -27.25 2.12 4.05
CA LYS A 319 -26.80 1.04 4.94
C LYS A 319 -26.32 1.65 6.28
N PRO A 320 -26.58 1.00 7.44
CA PRO A 320 -26.15 1.51 8.75
C PRO A 320 -24.67 1.91 8.82
N CYS A 321 -23.77 1.11 8.21
CA CYS A 321 -22.33 1.42 8.12
C CYS A 321 -22.00 2.71 7.35
N MET A 322 -22.89 3.21 6.50
CA MET A 322 -22.71 4.49 5.79
C MET A 322 -23.25 5.69 6.59
N GLN A 323 -23.89 5.44 7.73
CA GLN A 323 -24.44 6.46 8.62
C GLN A 323 -23.43 6.95 9.65
N GLU A 324 -22.28 6.29 9.80
CA GLU A 324 -21.24 6.66 10.76
C GLU A 324 -20.01 7.27 10.05
N THR A 325 -19.44 8.30 10.67
CA THR A 325 -18.20 8.97 10.27
C THR A 325 -17.31 9.19 11.47
N ASN A 326 -16.06 9.57 11.22
CA ASN A 326 -15.15 9.94 12.29
C ASN A 326 -15.03 8.86 13.39
N ILE A 327 -15.01 7.59 12.97
CA ILE A 327 -14.94 6.42 13.84
C ILE A 327 -13.58 6.47 14.57
N ARG A 328 -13.63 6.46 15.90
CA ARG A 328 -12.45 6.56 16.77
C ARG A 328 -12.52 5.47 17.84
N PRO A 329 -11.62 4.48 17.82
CA PRO A 329 -11.45 3.56 18.95
C PRO A 329 -11.21 4.33 20.25
N LEU A 330 -11.53 3.74 21.39
CA LEU A 330 -11.37 4.33 22.72
C LEU A 330 -10.39 3.51 23.55
N ALA A 331 -9.45 4.18 24.21
CA ALA A 331 -8.62 3.57 25.23
C ALA A 331 -9.47 3.13 26.44
N GLU A 332 -8.90 2.31 27.31
CA GLU A 332 -9.58 1.79 28.50
C GLU A 332 -10.08 2.90 29.44
N ASP A 333 -9.40 4.06 29.45
CA ASP A 333 -9.79 5.25 30.19
C ASP A 333 -10.82 6.15 29.47
N GLY A 334 -11.27 5.73 28.29
CA GLY A 334 -12.22 6.46 27.44
C GLY A 334 -11.59 7.52 26.52
N SER A 335 -10.27 7.70 26.54
CA SER A 335 -9.58 8.65 25.65
C SER A 335 -9.65 8.16 24.19
N PRO A 336 -9.90 9.04 23.21
CA PRO A 336 -10.03 8.60 21.83
C PRO A 336 -8.67 8.37 21.17
N PHE A 337 -8.60 7.30 20.39
CA PHE A 337 -7.54 7.08 19.42
C PHE A 337 -7.74 7.97 18.19
N HIS A 338 -6.63 8.46 17.64
CA HIS A 338 -6.58 9.22 16.41
C HIS A 338 -6.06 8.34 15.27
N PHE A 339 -6.73 8.37 14.13
CA PHE A 339 -6.27 7.69 12.94
C PHE A 339 -4.93 8.30 12.46
N ILE A 340 -3.95 7.45 12.17
CA ILE A 340 -2.63 7.85 11.70
C ILE A 340 -2.48 7.52 10.22
N ALA A 341 -2.64 6.24 9.87
CA ALA A 341 -2.46 5.78 8.50
C ALA A 341 -3.07 4.40 8.29
N GLN A 342 -3.28 4.09 7.02
CA GLN A 342 -3.64 2.77 6.53
C GLN A 342 -2.66 2.38 5.41
N THR A 343 -2.29 1.10 5.35
CA THR A 343 -1.48 0.52 4.28
C THR A 343 -1.95 -0.89 3.96
N TYR A 344 -1.64 -1.35 2.77
CA TYR A 344 -1.66 -2.77 2.46
C TYR A 344 -0.37 -3.47 2.89
N ALA A 345 -0.46 -4.72 3.34
CA ALA A 345 0.70 -5.54 3.70
C ALA A 345 1.22 -6.39 2.53
N HIS A 346 0.37 -6.78 1.56
CA HIS A 346 0.75 -7.53 0.35
C HIS A 346 1.82 -6.87 -0.56
N PRO A 347 2.05 -5.54 -0.54
CA PRO A 347 3.20 -4.93 -1.25
C PRO A 347 4.54 -5.25 -0.60
N PHE A 348 4.52 -5.55 0.69
CA PHE A 348 5.70 -5.76 1.52
C PHE A 348 6.13 -7.23 1.61
N MET A 349 5.25 -8.16 1.24
CA MET A 349 5.43 -9.62 1.32
C MET A 349 4.37 -10.33 0.47
N ASP A 350 4.64 -11.56 0.02
CA ASP A 350 3.72 -12.34 -0.81
C ASP A 350 2.62 -12.99 0.04
N ILE A 351 1.57 -12.21 0.33
CA ILE A 351 0.41 -12.64 1.12
C ILE A 351 -0.90 -12.22 0.45
N ALA A 352 -2.01 -12.84 0.88
CA ALA A 352 -3.35 -12.37 0.52
C ALA A 352 -3.58 -10.91 0.94
N GLU A 353 -4.57 -10.27 0.32
CA GLU A 353 -4.89 -8.87 0.59
C GLU A 353 -5.21 -8.66 2.07
N ARG A 354 -4.34 -7.89 2.73
CA ARG A 354 -4.47 -7.47 4.11
C ARG A 354 -4.18 -5.98 4.23
N SER A 355 -5.13 -5.23 4.75
CA SER A 355 -4.95 -3.84 5.16
C SER A 355 -4.57 -3.77 6.64
N VAL A 356 -3.65 -2.87 6.96
CA VAL A 356 -3.18 -2.56 8.31
C VAL A 356 -3.55 -1.11 8.60
N ILE A 357 -4.36 -0.92 9.64
CA ILE A 357 -4.86 0.39 10.06
C ILE A 357 -4.22 0.73 11.39
N LEU A 358 -3.55 1.88 11.47
CA LEU A 358 -2.84 2.36 12.64
C LEU A 358 -3.54 3.57 13.26
N PHE A 359 -3.74 3.51 14.57
CA PHE A 359 -4.23 4.59 15.40
C PHE A 359 -3.24 4.92 16.54
N PHE A 360 -3.34 6.14 17.07
CA PHE A 360 -2.53 6.64 18.18
C PHE A 360 -3.36 7.36 19.23
N GLU A 361 -3.16 7.03 20.50
CA GLU A 361 -3.69 7.76 21.65
C GLU A 361 -2.53 8.51 22.33
N PRO A 362 -2.51 9.86 22.29
CA PRO A 362 -1.34 10.65 22.69
C PRO A 362 -1.11 10.78 24.20
N LYS A 363 -2.15 10.65 25.04
CA LYS A 363 -2.05 10.86 26.50
C LYS A 363 -1.24 9.76 27.17
N ASN A 364 -1.54 8.51 26.85
CA ASN A 364 -0.86 7.33 27.37
C ASN A 364 0.15 6.75 26.36
N ARG A 365 0.30 7.40 25.20
CA ARG A 365 1.17 6.99 24.08
C ARG A 365 0.92 5.55 23.65
N ILE A 366 -0.30 5.25 23.25
CA ILE A 366 -0.69 3.90 22.82
C ILE A 366 -0.82 3.88 21.30
N ALA A 367 -0.08 2.99 20.65
CA ALA A 367 -0.30 2.63 19.26
C ALA A 367 -1.27 1.45 19.20
N LEU A 368 -2.32 1.55 18.38
CA LEU A 368 -3.32 0.51 18.20
C LEU A 368 -3.40 0.15 16.72
N LEU A 369 -3.24 -1.13 16.40
CA LEU A 369 -3.36 -1.64 15.04
C LEU A 369 -4.55 -2.58 14.92
N THR A 370 -5.24 -2.50 13.79
CA THR A 370 -6.23 -3.48 13.36
C THR A 370 -6.02 -3.89 11.91
N PHE A 371 -6.58 -5.05 11.56
CA PHE A 371 -6.28 -5.75 10.32
C PHE A 371 -7.57 -6.12 9.60
N GLU A 372 -7.65 -5.74 8.34
CA GLU A 372 -8.74 -6.10 7.44
C GLU A 372 -8.22 -7.07 6.39
N CYS A 373 -8.84 -8.24 6.32
CA CYS A 373 -8.58 -9.25 5.29
C CYS A 373 -9.83 -9.32 4.39
N SER A 374 -9.63 -9.36 3.08
CA SER A 374 -10.69 -9.48 2.06
C SER A 374 -11.29 -10.88 2.00
#